data_AF-A0A7D5C7L1-F1
#
_entry.id   AF-A0A7D5C7L1-F1
#
_cell.length_a   1.000
_cell.length_b   1.000
_cell.length_c   1.000
_cell.angle_alpha   90.00
_cell.angle_beta   90.00
_cell.angle_gamma   90.00
#
_symmetry.space_group_name_H-M   'P 1'
#
loop_
_entity.id
_entity.type
_entity.pdbx_description
1 polymer ?
#
loop_
_entity_poly.entity_id
_entity_poly.type
_entity_poly.pdbx_seq_one_letter_code
_entity_poly.pdbx_strand_id
1 'polypeptide(L)'
;MRVVAEGGERTVADGRAVDLREMSYSPETVRTAIRNESTVLAVDCPTPSRWWEQLGTPDDDTEALSRIVAAARSRGHRPPVERALAAAERELQKLTVEEVDTTSTRRRLAEAGTEVERLREAVASARGRLQSRQEMDADTTDAEAALGDATRQLSEAETERVAAEQAHEAAQRRAREARKTRERRLELQDRVANRRQEARRALVEAVDDAFAAAVDAVPGDTTLSTDPLDVEDDEVTAALAAVRIADLRAPVVDATGRFDSAAAAADALDAAVIRL
;
A
#
# COMPACT_ATOMS: atom_id res chain seq x y z
N MET A 1 -12.56 -26.23 24.80
CA MET A 1 -13.26 -26.05 23.52
C MET A 1 -13.97 -27.34 23.20
N ARG A 2 -15.08 -27.27 22.48
CA ARG A 2 -15.84 -28.47 22.09
C ARG A 2 -15.97 -28.51 20.57
N VAL A 3 -15.65 -29.65 19.97
CA VAL A 3 -15.80 -29.89 18.54
C VAL A 3 -17.04 -30.74 18.31
N VAL A 4 -17.94 -30.26 17.44
CA VAL A 4 -19.23 -30.87 17.16
C VAL A 4 -19.33 -31.13 15.66
N ALA A 5 -19.66 -32.37 15.29
CA ALA A 5 -19.82 -32.78 13.90
C ALA A 5 -21.11 -32.21 13.27
N GLU A 6 -21.16 -32.27 11.95
CA GLU A 6 -22.28 -31.86 11.10
C GLU A 6 -23.65 -32.28 11.70
N GLY A 7 -24.56 -31.31 11.83
CA GLY A 7 -25.88 -31.48 12.46
C GLY A 7 -25.98 -31.05 13.92
N GLY A 8 -24.87 -30.75 14.61
CA GLY A 8 -24.88 -30.15 15.96
C GLY A 8 -25.24 -31.11 17.12
N GLU A 9 -25.57 -32.37 16.82
CA GLU A 9 -26.11 -33.32 17.80
C GLU A 9 -25.05 -34.20 18.47
N ARG A 10 -23.84 -34.31 17.89
CA ARG A 10 -22.78 -35.20 18.40
C ARG A 10 -21.47 -34.45 18.67
N THR A 11 -21.10 -34.35 19.95
CA THR A 11 -19.76 -33.97 20.36
C THR A 11 -18.76 -35.01 19.87
N VAL A 12 -17.80 -34.55 19.06
CA VAL A 12 -16.70 -35.35 18.53
C VAL A 12 -15.56 -35.41 19.53
N ALA A 13 -15.22 -34.27 20.12
CA ALA A 13 -14.17 -34.15 21.10
C ALA A 13 -14.39 -32.90 21.98
N ASP A 14 -13.84 -32.91 23.19
CA ASP A 14 -13.88 -31.79 24.14
C ASP A 14 -12.55 -31.75 24.90
N GLY A 15 -12.06 -30.54 25.20
CA GLY A 15 -10.84 -30.34 25.97
C GLY A 15 -9.98 -29.16 25.49
N ARG A 16 -8.73 -29.11 25.96
CA ARG A 16 -7.70 -28.18 25.50
C ARG A 16 -6.91 -28.74 24.31
N ALA A 17 -6.84 -30.06 24.19
CA ALA A 17 -6.15 -30.77 23.12
C ALA A 17 -7.13 -31.69 22.41
N VAL A 18 -7.35 -31.47 21.12
CA VAL A 18 -8.25 -32.28 20.28
C VAL A 18 -7.45 -32.81 19.08
N ASP A 19 -7.56 -34.10 18.80
CA ASP A 19 -6.94 -34.75 17.65
C ASP A 19 -8.01 -35.14 16.63
N LEU A 20 -7.95 -34.58 15.43
CA LEU A 20 -8.91 -34.82 14.34
C LEU A 20 -8.27 -35.54 13.13
N ARG A 21 -7.06 -36.06 13.27
CA ARG A 21 -6.33 -36.77 12.18
C ARG A 21 -7.14 -37.90 11.54
N GLU A 22 -7.96 -38.59 12.32
CA GLU A 22 -8.81 -39.70 11.85
C GLU A 22 -10.04 -39.25 11.06
N MET A 23 -10.40 -37.96 11.10
CA MET A 23 -11.65 -37.43 10.52
C MET A 23 -11.48 -36.71 9.18
N SER A 24 -10.26 -36.64 8.64
CA SER A 24 -9.96 -36.11 7.30
C SER A 24 -10.48 -34.69 7.02
N TYR A 25 -10.51 -33.81 8.03
CA TYR A 25 -10.83 -32.39 7.83
C TYR A 25 -9.60 -31.64 7.30
N SER A 26 -9.82 -30.67 6.40
CA SER A 26 -8.74 -29.77 5.98
C SER A 26 -8.48 -28.68 7.04
N PRO A 27 -7.26 -28.12 7.13
CA PRO A 27 -6.96 -26.98 8.00
C PRO A 27 -7.92 -25.82 7.80
N GLU A 28 -8.27 -25.50 6.56
CA GLU A 28 -9.20 -24.41 6.25
C GLU A 28 -10.63 -24.68 6.74
N THR A 29 -11.09 -25.93 6.71
CA THR A 29 -12.40 -26.30 7.26
C THR A 29 -12.47 -26.04 8.76
N VAL A 30 -11.40 -26.40 9.48
CA VAL A 30 -11.30 -26.16 10.94
C VAL A 30 -11.17 -24.67 11.24
N ARG A 31 -10.37 -23.92 10.47
CA ARG A 31 -10.26 -22.45 10.64
C ARG A 31 -11.59 -21.75 10.45
N THR A 32 -12.33 -22.12 9.41
CA THR A 32 -13.68 -21.60 9.14
C THR A 32 -14.64 -21.98 10.28
N ALA A 33 -14.52 -23.18 10.84
CA ALA A 33 -15.31 -23.61 11.99
C ALA A 33 -15.00 -22.82 13.28
N ILE A 34 -13.73 -22.50 13.53
CA ILE A 34 -13.30 -21.65 14.67
C ILE A 34 -13.86 -20.22 14.54
N ARG A 35 -14.04 -19.72 13.32
CA ARG A 35 -14.72 -18.44 13.05
C ARG A 35 -16.24 -18.51 13.17
N ASN A 36 -16.81 -19.70 13.42
CA ASN A 36 -18.25 -19.99 13.36
C ASN A 36 -18.87 -19.73 11.97
N GLU A 37 -18.09 -19.96 10.91
CA GLU A 37 -18.49 -19.73 9.51
C GLU A 37 -18.69 -21.06 8.74
N SER A 38 -18.41 -22.21 9.37
CA SER A 38 -18.51 -23.53 8.73
C SER A 38 -19.87 -24.18 8.98
N THR A 39 -20.38 -24.89 7.98
CA THR A 39 -21.60 -25.71 8.08
C THR A 39 -21.31 -27.19 8.31
N VAL A 40 -20.06 -27.63 8.10
CA VAL A 40 -19.63 -29.03 8.15
C VAL A 40 -19.10 -29.42 9.54
N LEU A 41 -18.56 -28.44 10.26
CA LEU A 41 -17.93 -28.62 11.56
C LEU A 41 -18.22 -27.39 12.42
N ALA A 42 -18.58 -27.58 13.68
CA ALA A 42 -18.71 -26.49 14.65
C ALA A 42 -17.65 -26.63 15.74
N VAL A 43 -16.96 -25.53 16.06
CA VAL A 43 -15.98 -25.46 17.15
C VAL A 43 -16.44 -24.43 18.17
N ASP A 44 -17.00 -24.90 19.28
CA ASP A 44 -17.39 -24.05 20.41
C ASP A 44 -16.12 -23.64 21.19
N CYS A 45 -15.69 -22.40 20.94
CA CYS A 45 -14.52 -21.77 21.53
C CYS A 45 -14.70 -20.25 21.65
N PRO A 46 -13.87 -19.58 22.47
CA PRO A 46 -13.87 -18.12 22.53
C PRO A 46 -13.61 -17.51 21.15
N THR A 47 -14.27 -16.38 20.86
CA THR A 47 -14.08 -15.67 19.59
C THR A 47 -12.60 -15.36 19.33
N PRO A 48 -12.06 -15.72 18.15
CA PRO A 48 -10.69 -15.40 17.77
C PRO A 48 -10.38 -13.91 17.89
N SER A 49 -9.20 -13.60 18.41
CA SER A 49 -8.70 -12.22 18.39
C SER A 49 -8.26 -11.84 16.96
N ARG A 50 -8.13 -10.54 16.67
CA ARG A 50 -7.63 -10.08 15.36
C ARG A 50 -6.22 -10.60 15.00
N TRP A 51 -5.45 -11.03 16.00
CA TRP A 51 -4.09 -11.56 15.82
C TRP A 51 -4.08 -13.07 15.54
N TRP A 52 -5.19 -13.75 15.83
CA TRP A 52 -5.35 -15.17 15.58
C TRP A 52 -5.27 -15.49 14.07
N GLU A 53 -5.59 -14.54 13.18
CA GLU A 53 -5.45 -14.78 11.74
C GLU A 53 -4.01 -15.09 11.32
N GLN A 54 -3.02 -14.45 11.93
CA GLN A 54 -1.60 -14.68 11.63
C GLN A 54 -1.01 -15.84 12.46
N LEU A 55 -1.60 -16.15 13.61
CA LEU A 55 -1.02 -17.06 14.60
C LEU A 55 -1.73 -18.43 14.69
N GLY A 56 -2.98 -18.50 14.24
CA GLY A 56 -3.85 -19.66 14.44
C GLY A 56 -3.46 -20.89 13.63
N THR A 57 -2.54 -20.76 12.68
CA THR A 57 -2.04 -21.87 11.85
C THR A 57 -0.53 -21.68 11.60
N PRO A 58 0.33 -22.37 12.37
CA PRO A 58 1.79 -22.20 12.28
C PRO A 58 2.40 -22.59 10.93
N ASP A 59 1.75 -23.50 10.19
CA ASP A 59 2.24 -24.08 8.94
C ASP A 59 1.66 -23.41 7.67
N ASP A 60 1.05 -22.23 7.79
CA ASP A 60 0.55 -21.48 6.63
C ASP A 60 1.63 -20.55 6.04
N ASP A 61 1.35 -19.96 4.87
CA ASP A 61 2.28 -19.10 4.14
C ASP A 61 2.56 -17.73 4.82
N THR A 62 2.11 -17.52 6.06
CA THR A 62 2.43 -16.28 6.79
C THR A 62 3.92 -16.26 7.15
N GLU A 63 4.55 -15.09 7.06
CA GLU A 63 5.96 -14.88 7.43
C GLU A 63 6.17 -15.00 8.95
N ALA A 64 7.21 -15.70 9.40
CA ALA A 64 7.52 -15.89 10.82
C ALA A 64 7.67 -14.57 11.61
N LEU A 65 8.39 -13.57 11.07
CA LEU A 65 8.49 -12.25 11.68
C LEU A 65 7.12 -11.57 11.88
N SER A 66 6.22 -11.72 10.91
CA SER A 66 4.87 -11.17 11.01
C SER A 66 4.08 -11.83 12.15
N ARG A 67 4.33 -13.13 12.41
CA ARG A 67 3.77 -13.83 13.59
C ARG A 67 4.35 -13.33 14.90
N ILE A 68 5.66 -13.14 15.00
CA ILE A 68 6.30 -12.60 16.22
C ILE A 68 5.75 -11.20 16.56
N VAL A 69 5.61 -10.35 15.55
CA VAL A 69 4.98 -9.02 15.69
C VAL A 69 3.53 -9.13 16.17
N ALA A 70 2.75 -10.08 15.62
CA ALA A 70 1.37 -10.33 16.07
C ALA A 70 1.34 -10.85 17.52
N ALA A 71 2.27 -11.73 17.90
CA ALA A 71 2.40 -12.24 19.26
C ALA A 71 2.68 -11.11 20.26
N ALA A 72 3.66 -10.25 19.98
CA ALA A 72 3.95 -9.07 20.80
C ALA A 72 2.71 -8.16 20.95
N ARG A 73 1.97 -7.92 19.87
CA ARG A 73 0.75 -7.10 19.93
C ARG A 73 -0.41 -7.77 20.65
N SER A 74 -0.52 -9.09 20.61
CA SER A 74 -1.55 -9.82 21.38
C SER A 74 -1.35 -9.64 22.89
N ARG A 75 -0.09 -9.56 23.34
CA ARG A 75 0.29 -9.23 24.72
C ARG A 75 0.15 -7.74 25.07
N GLY A 76 -0.29 -6.90 24.13
CA GLY A 76 -0.55 -5.49 24.35
C GLY A 76 0.66 -4.57 24.18
N HIS A 77 1.80 -5.05 23.66
CA HIS A 77 2.93 -4.18 23.35
C HIS A 77 2.56 -3.17 22.25
N ARG A 78 2.92 -1.91 22.49
CA ARG A 78 2.67 -0.79 21.57
C ARG A 78 3.91 0.10 21.49
N PRO A 79 4.65 0.07 20.37
CA PRO A 79 5.81 0.91 20.19
C PRO A 79 5.46 2.40 20.29
N PRO A 80 6.32 3.22 20.91
CA PRO A 80 6.13 4.68 20.94
C PRO A 80 5.98 5.30 19.55
N VAL A 81 6.66 4.71 18.55
CA VAL A 81 6.66 5.16 17.15
C VAL A 81 5.29 5.01 16.45
N GLU A 82 4.37 4.19 16.96
CA GLU A 82 3.07 3.94 16.30
C GLU A 82 2.26 5.21 16.07
N ARG A 83 2.28 6.16 17.02
CA ARG A 83 1.56 7.44 16.85
C ARG A 83 2.17 8.27 15.72
N ALA A 84 3.49 8.28 15.61
CA ALA A 84 4.21 9.00 14.56
C ALA A 84 4.02 8.34 13.19
N LEU A 85 4.02 6.99 13.14
CA LEU A 85 3.70 6.24 11.93
C LEU A 85 2.28 6.57 11.45
N ALA A 86 1.28 6.48 12.33
CA ALA A 86 -0.10 6.78 11.98
C ALA A 86 -0.28 8.25 11.53
N ALA A 87 0.48 9.18 12.10
CA ALA A 87 0.49 10.57 11.65
C ALA A 87 1.07 10.72 10.23
N ALA A 88 2.22 10.08 9.97
CA ALA A 88 2.86 10.10 8.65
C ALA A 88 1.98 9.45 7.56
N GLU A 89 1.30 8.34 7.87
CA GLU A 89 0.36 7.68 6.96
C GLU A 89 -0.84 8.57 6.64
N ARG A 90 -1.40 9.26 7.65
CA ARG A 90 -2.48 10.24 7.43
C ARG A 90 -2.02 11.44 6.61
N GLU A 91 -0.80 11.94 6.81
CA GLU A 91 -0.24 13.01 5.98
C GLU A 91 -0.06 12.53 4.53
N LEU A 92 0.47 11.34 4.33
CA LEU A 92 0.67 10.74 3.01
C LEU A 92 -0.67 10.57 2.26
N GLN A 93 -1.71 10.12 2.94
CA GLN A 93 -3.04 9.93 2.35
C GLN A 93 -3.68 11.24 1.88
N LYS A 94 -3.31 12.38 2.47
CA LYS A 94 -3.82 13.70 2.07
C LYS A 94 -3.14 14.25 0.81
N LEU A 95 -2.01 13.69 0.38
CA LEU A 95 -1.26 14.19 -0.76
C LEU A 95 -1.76 13.59 -2.07
N THR A 96 -2.37 14.43 -2.89
CA THR A 96 -2.69 14.14 -4.28
C THR A 96 -1.73 14.89 -5.20
N VAL A 97 -1.08 14.17 -6.11
CA VAL A 97 -0.16 14.75 -7.10
C VAL A 97 -0.95 14.99 -8.39
N GLU A 98 -1.00 16.24 -8.84
CA GLU A 98 -1.58 16.60 -10.14
C GLU A 98 -0.69 16.12 -11.28
N GLU A 99 -1.28 15.60 -12.35
CA GLU A 99 -0.60 15.38 -13.62
C GLU A 99 -0.75 16.62 -14.50
N VAL A 100 0.37 17.28 -14.81
CA VAL A 100 0.37 18.55 -15.55
C VAL A 100 1.09 18.37 -16.89
N ASP A 101 0.37 18.56 -17.99
CA ASP A 101 0.97 18.60 -19.32
C ASP A 101 1.46 20.02 -19.66
N THR A 102 2.78 20.16 -19.76
CA THR A 102 3.43 21.39 -20.21
C THR A 102 3.78 21.37 -21.70
N THR A 103 3.69 20.22 -22.36
CA THR A 103 4.09 20.02 -23.75
C THR A 103 3.05 20.60 -24.70
N SER A 104 1.77 20.34 -24.47
CA SER A 104 0.67 20.92 -25.27
C SER A 104 0.67 22.45 -25.23
N THR A 105 0.81 23.04 -24.03
CA THR A 105 0.85 24.50 -23.87
C THR A 105 2.09 25.11 -24.51
N ARG A 106 3.26 24.45 -24.44
CA ARG A 106 4.48 24.89 -25.13
C ARG A 106 4.31 24.88 -26.65
N ARG A 107 3.70 23.81 -27.20
CA ARG A 107 3.44 23.70 -28.63
C ARG A 107 2.51 24.81 -29.11
N ARG A 108 1.41 25.06 -28.41
CA ARG A 108 0.46 26.14 -28.75
C ARG A 108 1.12 27.52 -28.74
N LEU A 109 1.98 27.80 -27.76
CA LEU A 109 2.74 29.06 -27.71
C LEU A 109 3.67 29.21 -28.92
N ALA A 110 4.36 28.14 -29.32
CA ALA A 110 5.22 28.17 -30.50
C ALA A 110 4.42 28.40 -31.78
N GLU A 111 3.28 27.71 -31.94
CA GLU A 111 2.38 27.88 -33.10
C GLU A 111 1.83 29.31 -33.19
N ALA A 112 1.35 29.87 -32.07
CA ALA A 112 0.88 31.25 -32.03
C ALA A 112 2.00 32.26 -32.32
N GLY A 113 3.23 32.00 -31.86
CA GLY A 113 4.39 32.82 -32.20
C GLY A 113 4.72 32.80 -33.70
N THR A 114 4.75 31.62 -34.32
CA THR A 114 4.99 31.48 -35.76
C THR A 114 3.90 32.18 -36.58
N GLU A 115 2.64 32.09 -36.16
CA GLU A 115 1.53 32.74 -36.87
C GLU A 115 1.60 34.27 -36.79
N VAL A 116 1.98 34.83 -35.65
CA VAL A 116 2.23 36.27 -35.50
C VAL A 116 3.32 36.74 -36.46
N GLU A 117 4.46 36.04 -36.55
CA GLU A 117 5.53 36.41 -37.47
C GLU A 117 5.08 36.36 -38.94
N ARG A 118 4.36 35.29 -39.33
CA ARG A 118 3.78 35.16 -40.67
C ARG A 118 2.84 36.33 -41.01
N LEU A 119 2.01 36.76 -40.05
CA LEU A 119 1.07 37.87 -40.25
C LEU A 119 1.75 39.24 -40.27
N ARG A 120 2.85 39.42 -39.52
CA ARG A 120 3.69 40.64 -39.62
C ARG A 120 4.29 40.79 -41.01
N GLU A 121 4.79 39.71 -41.60
CA GLU A 121 5.29 39.70 -42.98
C GLU A 121 4.16 40.02 -43.99
N ALA A 122 2.96 39.49 -43.77
CA ALA A 122 1.79 39.77 -44.61
C ALA A 122 1.37 41.25 -44.56
N VAL A 123 1.36 41.85 -43.36
CA VAL A 123 1.10 43.29 -43.18
C VAL A 123 2.18 44.13 -43.87
N ALA A 124 3.46 43.80 -43.72
CA ALA A 124 4.55 44.51 -44.38
C ALA A 124 4.41 44.45 -45.92
N SER A 125 4.08 43.27 -46.43
CA SER A 125 3.84 43.05 -47.87
C SER A 125 2.62 43.83 -48.38
N ALA A 126 1.52 43.85 -47.63
CA ALA A 126 0.32 44.61 -47.97
C ALA A 126 0.58 46.13 -47.97
N ARG A 127 1.32 46.63 -46.98
CA ARG A 127 1.75 48.03 -46.90
C ARG A 127 2.63 48.41 -48.10
N GLY A 128 3.59 47.56 -48.46
CA GLY A 128 4.44 47.79 -49.63
C GLY A 128 3.63 47.87 -50.94
N ARG A 129 2.66 46.96 -51.14
CA ARG A 129 1.76 46.99 -52.31
C ARG A 129 0.91 48.26 -52.37
N LEU A 130 0.36 48.70 -51.24
CA LEU A 130 -0.42 49.94 -51.15
C LEU A 130 0.44 51.15 -51.54
N GLN A 131 1.66 51.24 -51.00
CA GLN A 131 2.59 52.32 -51.31
C GLN A 131 2.94 52.35 -52.81
N SER A 132 3.26 51.21 -53.43
CA SER A 132 3.56 51.17 -54.87
C SER A 132 2.37 51.59 -55.74
N ARG A 133 1.13 51.28 -55.34
CA ARG A 133 -0.07 51.74 -56.05
C ARG A 133 -0.26 53.24 -55.94
N GLN A 134 -0.02 53.82 -54.77
CA GLN A 134 -0.05 55.26 -54.54
C GLN A 134 1.01 55.99 -55.37
N GLU A 135 2.24 55.45 -55.44
CA GLU A 135 3.34 56.02 -56.24
C GLU A 135 3.05 56.02 -57.75
N MET A 136 2.21 55.10 -58.22
CA MET A 136 1.81 54.98 -59.62
C MET A 136 0.47 55.71 -59.93
N ASP A 137 -0.12 56.44 -58.98
CA ASP A 137 -1.46 57.04 -59.08
C ASP A 137 -2.55 56.02 -59.56
N ALA A 138 -2.41 54.77 -59.13
CA ALA A 138 -3.34 53.68 -59.45
C ALA A 138 -4.42 53.53 -58.36
N ASP A 139 -5.53 52.85 -58.68
CA ASP A 139 -6.57 52.51 -57.70
C ASP A 139 -5.99 51.70 -56.51
N THR A 140 -6.26 52.20 -55.29
CA THR A 140 -5.75 51.69 -54.02
C THR A 140 -6.78 50.87 -53.24
N THR A 141 -8.06 50.86 -53.65
CA THR A 141 -9.18 50.33 -52.87
C THR A 141 -8.92 48.88 -52.38
N ASP A 142 -8.50 47.99 -53.29
CA ASP A 142 -8.20 46.60 -52.95
C ASP A 142 -6.97 46.45 -52.03
N ALA A 143 -5.96 47.31 -52.23
CA ALA A 143 -4.74 47.27 -51.42
C ALA A 143 -4.98 47.77 -49.99
N GLU A 144 -5.86 48.75 -49.81
CA GLU A 144 -6.33 49.24 -48.51
C GLU A 144 -7.13 48.17 -47.78
N ALA A 145 -8.07 47.52 -48.46
CA ALA A 145 -8.84 46.41 -47.90
C ALA A 145 -7.93 45.25 -47.45
N ALA A 146 -6.97 44.85 -48.28
CA ALA A 146 -6.01 43.79 -47.95
C ALA A 146 -5.12 44.15 -46.75
N LEU A 147 -4.68 45.41 -46.62
CA LEU A 147 -3.93 45.88 -45.46
C LEU A 147 -4.80 45.88 -44.19
N GLY A 148 -6.05 46.31 -44.29
CA GLY A 148 -7.03 46.28 -43.20
C GLY A 148 -7.25 44.86 -42.68
N ASP A 149 -7.47 43.90 -43.57
CA ASP A 149 -7.64 42.49 -43.21
C ASP A 149 -6.38 41.88 -42.60
N ALA A 150 -5.20 42.14 -43.17
CA ALA A 150 -3.93 41.64 -42.61
C ALA A 150 -3.67 42.20 -41.20
N THR A 151 -3.98 43.48 -40.97
CA THR A 151 -3.82 44.13 -39.66
C THR A 151 -4.80 43.57 -38.62
N ARG A 152 -6.04 43.30 -39.03
CA ARG A 152 -7.05 42.65 -38.18
C ARG A 152 -6.61 41.25 -37.77
N GLN A 153 -6.19 40.43 -38.73
CA GLN A 153 -5.69 39.08 -38.46
C GLN A 153 -4.47 39.10 -37.55
N LEU A 154 -3.52 40.03 -37.76
CA LEU A 154 -2.36 40.19 -36.88
C LEU A 154 -2.77 40.51 -35.44
N SER A 155 -3.74 41.42 -35.25
CA SER A 155 -4.21 41.80 -33.91
C SER A 155 -4.87 40.61 -33.18
N GLU A 156 -5.64 39.80 -33.91
CA GLU A 156 -6.24 38.56 -33.38
C GLU A 156 -5.16 37.53 -33.00
N ALA A 157 -4.15 37.32 -33.85
CA ALA A 157 -3.05 36.40 -33.58
C ALA A 157 -2.15 36.86 -32.43
N GLU A 158 -1.89 38.17 -32.29
CA GLU A 158 -1.15 38.71 -31.16
C GLU A 158 -1.90 38.49 -29.84
N THR A 159 -3.22 38.59 -29.86
CA THR A 159 -4.08 38.26 -28.70
C THR A 159 -3.98 36.77 -28.35
N GLU A 160 -4.07 35.89 -29.35
CA GLU A 160 -3.91 34.43 -29.15
C GLU A 160 -2.51 34.08 -28.61
N ARG A 161 -1.46 34.74 -29.09
CA ARG A 161 -0.08 34.54 -28.58
C ARG A 161 0.01 34.90 -27.09
N VAL A 162 -0.57 36.01 -26.68
CA VAL A 162 -0.60 36.42 -25.25
C VAL A 162 -1.38 35.40 -24.41
N ALA A 163 -2.53 34.91 -24.91
CA ALA A 163 -3.30 33.88 -24.23
C ALA A 163 -2.52 32.56 -24.09
N ALA A 164 -1.83 32.13 -25.15
CA ALA A 164 -0.98 30.94 -25.16
C ALA A 164 0.21 31.07 -24.19
N GLU A 165 0.81 32.27 -24.10
CA GLU A 165 1.90 32.58 -23.17
C GLU A 165 1.44 32.45 -21.72
N GLN A 166 0.33 33.10 -21.37
CA GLN A 166 -0.27 33.01 -20.03
C GLN A 166 -0.65 31.57 -19.66
N ALA A 167 -1.23 30.81 -20.59
CA ALA A 167 -1.57 29.41 -20.38
C ALA A 167 -0.32 28.55 -20.13
N HIS A 168 0.76 28.79 -20.89
CA HIS A 168 2.01 28.08 -20.71
C HIS A 168 2.65 28.39 -19.35
N GLU A 169 2.71 29.65 -18.94
CA GLU A 169 3.22 30.02 -17.62
C GLU A 169 2.41 29.41 -16.48
N ALA A 170 1.08 29.42 -16.59
CA ALA A 170 0.21 28.80 -15.60
C ALA A 170 0.44 27.29 -15.51
N ALA A 171 0.61 26.61 -16.65
CA ALA A 171 0.97 25.19 -16.68
C ALA A 171 2.36 24.93 -16.06
N GLN A 172 3.35 25.79 -16.32
CA GLN A 172 4.67 25.67 -15.69
C GLN A 172 4.60 25.83 -14.17
N ARG A 173 3.84 26.80 -13.66
CA ARG A 173 3.65 26.99 -12.21
C ARG A 173 3.02 25.75 -11.57
N ARG A 174 1.94 25.23 -12.15
CA ARG A 174 1.29 23.99 -11.68
C ARG A 174 2.24 22.79 -11.73
N ALA A 175 3.02 22.63 -12.80
CA ALA A 175 3.99 21.55 -12.91
C ALA A 175 5.08 21.61 -11.82
N ARG A 176 5.53 22.81 -11.43
CA ARG A 176 6.47 23.00 -10.31
C ARG A 176 5.84 22.59 -8.98
N GLU A 177 4.61 22.99 -8.71
CA GLU A 177 3.89 22.60 -7.48
C GLU A 177 3.57 21.11 -7.43
N ALA A 178 3.20 20.50 -8.56
CA ALA A 178 3.04 19.05 -8.69
C ALA A 178 4.34 18.31 -8.39
N ARG A 179 5.48 18.81 -8.89
CA ARG A 179 6.81 18.25 -8.58
C ARG A 179 7.14 18.34 -7.10
N LYS A 180 6.96 19.50 -6.45
CA LYS A 180 7.17 19.66 -5.01
C LYS A 180 6.30 18.71 -4.19
N THR A 181 5.03 18.57 -4.59
CA THR A 181 4.10 17.65 -3.93
C THR A 181 4.54 16.19 -4.08
N ARG A 182 5.05 15.82 -5.26
CA ARG A 182 5.61 14.48 -5.51
C ARG A 182 6.86 14.21 -4.67
N GLU A 183 7.78 15.18 -4.59
CA GLU A 183 8.97 15.08 -3.74
C GLU A 183 8.57 14.90 -2.27
N ARG A 184 7.63 15.71 -1.78
CA ARG A 184 7.11 15.58 -0.41
C ARG A 184 6.45 14.21 -0.17
N ARG A 185 5.74 13.68 -1.17
CA ARG A 185 5.14 12.35 -1.10
C ARG A 185 6.20 11.26 -0.94
N LEU A 186 7.28 11.32 -1.72
CA LEU A 186 8.40 10.37 -1.63
C LEU A 186 9.05 10.41 -0.24
N GLU A 187 9.37 11.61 0.27
CA GLU A 187 9.92 11.76 1.64
C GLU A 187 9.02 11.15 2.72
N LEU A 188 7.70 11.31 2.59
CA LEU A 188 6.74 10.73 3.52
C LEU A 188 6.64 9.22 3.37
N GLN A 189 6.73 8.67 2.16
CA GLN A 189 6.77 7.23 1.92
C GLN A 189 7.99 6.61 2.60
N ASP A 190 9.17 7.21 2.43
CA ASP A 190 10.40 6.74 3.08
C ASP A 190 10.28 6.83 4.60
N ARG A 191 9.74 7.93 5.12
CA ARG A 191 9.47 8.07 6.55
C ARG A 191 8.54 6.98 7.06
N VAL A 192 7.45 6.69 6.35
CA VAL A 192 6.51 5.61 6.72
C VAL A 192 7.21 4.27 6.72
N ALA A 193 8.01 3.96 5.69
CA ALA A 193 8.78 2.71 5.62
C ALA A 193 9.73 2.57 6.82
N ASN A 194 10.53 3.60 7.09
CA ASN A 194 11.46 3.63 8.22
C ASN A 194 10.74 3.45 9.56
N ARG A 195 9.60 4.14 9.77
CA ARG A 195 8.83 4.01 11.02
C ARG A 195 8.13 2.67 11.17
N ARG A 196 7.74 2.02 10.07
CA ARG A 196 7.24 0.63 10.10
C ARG A 196 8.35 -0.33 10.53
N GLN A 197 9.56 -0.18 10.00
CA GLN A 197 10.70 -0.99 10.40
C GLN A 197 11.05 -0.78 11.87
N GLU A 198 11.11 0.48 12.32
CA GLU A 198 11.31 0.84 13.74
C GLU A 198 10.24 0.23 14.64
N ALA A 199 8.96 0.27 14.23
CA ALA A 199 7.86 -0.32 14.99
C ALA A 199 7.99 -1.84 15.10
N ARG A 200 8.36 -2.51 14.00
CA ARG A 200 8.58 -3.96 13.99
C ARG A 200 9.74 -4.35 14.89
N ARG A 201 10.88 -3.66 14.77
CA ARG A 201 12.05 -3.90 15.63
C ARG A 201 11.70 -3.73 17.11
N ALA A 202 11.03 -2.64 17.48
CA ALA A 202 10.62 -2.40 18.87
C ALA A 202 9.65 -3.46 19.41
N LEU A 203 8.79 -4.04 18.56
CA LEU A 203 7.90 -5.15 18.96
C LEU A 203 8.68 -6.45 19.17
N VAL A 204 9.64 -6.73 18.29
CA VAL A 204 10.49 -7.92 18.37
C VAL A 204 11.41 -7.84 19.59
N GLU A 205 12.11 -6.72 19.78
CA GLU A 205 12.94 -6.47 20.97
C GLU A 205 12.15 -6.61 22.27
N ALA A 206 10.86 -6.25 22.29
CA ALA A 206 10.02 -6.37 23.48
C ALA A 206 9.68 -7.82 23.87
N VAL A 207 9.83 -8.78 22.94
CA VAL A 207 9.53 -10.20 23.16
C VAL A 207 10.74 -11.10 22.95
N ASP A 208 11.93 -10.55 22.71
CA ASP A 208 13.15 -11.30 22.36
C ASP A 208 13.49 -12.40 23.37
N ASP A 209 13.59 -12.05 24.65
CA ASP A 209 13.84 -13.01 25.74
C ASP A 209 12.73 -14.07 25.84
N ALA A 210 11.47 -13.66 25.66
CA ALA A 210 10.33 -14.58 25.71
C ALA A 210 10.30 -15.51 24.49
N PHE A 211 10.80 -15.04 23.35
CA PHE A 211 10.93 -15.81 22.13
C PHE A 211 12.03 -16.86 22.25
N ALA A 212 13.22 -16.50 22.73
CA ALA A 212 14.28 -17.47 23.00
C ALA A 212 13.80 -18.59 23.93
N ALA A 213 13.14 -18.24 25.05
CA ALA A 213 12.57 -19.23 25.96
C ALA A 213 11.42 -20.05 25.35
N ALA A 214 10.71 -19.51 24.36
CA ALA A 214 9.66 -20.23 23.65
C ALA A 214 10.24 -21.21 22.62
N VAL A 215 11.33 -20.86 21.94
CA VAL A 215 12.07 -21.75 21.03
C VAL A 215 12.54 -22.99 21.79
N ASP A 216 13.13 -22.83 22.97
CA ASP A 216 13.57 -23.94 23.83
C ASP A 216 12.43 -24.92 24.23
N ALA A 217 11.17 -24.48 24.13
CA ALA A 217 9.98 -25.25 24.54
C ALA A 217 9.23 -25.92 23.38
N VAL A 218 9.61 -25.65 22.12
CA VAL A 218 8.95 -26.21 20.93
C VAL A 218 9.92 -27.07 20.12
N PRO A 219 9.42 -28.00 19.27
CA PRO A 219 10.30 -28.86 18.47
C PRO A 219 11.03 -28.07 17.38
N GLY A 220 12.33 -28.32 17.25
CA GLY A 220 13.21 -27.68 16.28
C GLY A 220 14.07 -26.58 16.90
N ASP A 221 14.88 -25.93 16.08
CA ASP A 221 15.76 -24.84 16.48
C ASP A 221 15.58 -23.66 15.51
N THR A 222 15.61 -22.44 16.03
CA THR A 222 15.57 -21.20 15.25
C THR A 222 16.17 -20.07 16.06
N THR A 223 16.71 -19.07 15.37
CA THR A 223 17.28 -17.88 16.01
C THR A 223 16.62 -16.63 15.45
N LEU A 224 16.39 -15.65 16.33
CA LEU A 224 15.91 -14.33 15.94
C LEU A 224 17.09 -13.37 15.85
N SER A 225 17.31 -12.80 14.66
CA SER A 225 18.29 -11.73 14.46
C SER A 225 17.58 -10.38 14.50
N THR A 226 18.15 -9.41 15.22
CA THR A 226 17.59 -8.04 15.33
C THR A 226 18.24 -7.04 14.37
N ASP A 227 19.38 -7.40 13.76
CA ASP A 227 20.11 -6.58 12.78
C ASP A 227 20.92 -7.41 11.77
N PRO A 228 20.40 -7.67 10.55
CA PRO A 228 19.06 -7.31 10.08
C PRO A 228 17.95 -8.05 10.86
N LEU A 229 16.75 -7.48 10.88
CA LEU A 229 15.60 -8.12 11.52
C LEU A 229 15.19 -9.33 10.67
N ASP A 230 15.46 -10.54 11.15
CA ASP A 230 15.21 -11.78 10.40
C ASP A 230 15.02 -12.99 11.33
N VAL A 231 14.35 -14.03 10.82
CA VAL A 231 14.28 -15.34 11.46
C VAL A 231 15.22 -16.28 10.71
N GLU A 232 16.15 -16.86 11.44
CA GLU A 232 17.14 -17.79 10.91
C GLU A 232 16.68 -19.25 11.14
N ASP A 233 17.04 -20.13 10.21
CA ASP A 233 16.78 -21.57 10.23
C ASP A 233 15.32 -21.99 9.96
N ASP A 234 14.57 -22.46 10.97
CA ASP A 234 13.27 -23.12 10.80
C ASP A 234 12.09 -22.16 11.08
N GLU A 235 11.46 -21.68 10.00
CA GLU A 235 10.28 -20.81 10.08
C GLU A 235 9.09 -21.43 10.82
N VAL A 236 8.94 -22.76 10.77
CA VAL A 236 7.85 -23.46 11.47
C VAL A 236 8.11 -23.44 12.97
N THR A 237 9.35 -23.67 13.41
CA THR A 237 9.75 -23.53 14.81
C THR A 237 9.49 -22.10 15.31
N ALA A 238 9.85 -21.09 14.53
CA ALA A 238 9.59 -19.69 14.86
C ALA A 238 8.09 -19.38 14.96
N ALA A 239 7.28 -19.97 14.07
CA ALA A 239 5.82 -19.85 14.13
C ALA A 239 5.24 -20.48 15.41
N LEU A 240 5.70 -21.67 15.79
CA LEU A 240 5.31 -22.35 17.03
C LEU A 240 5.72 -21.55 18.28
N ALA A 241 6.95 -21.01 18.31
CA ALA A 241 7.41 -20.16 19.38
C ALA A 241 6.58 -18.86 19.49
N ALA A 242 6.25 -18.22 18.36
CA ALA A 242 5.38 -17.04 18.33
C ALA A 242 3.98 -17.34 18.89
N VAL A 243 3.41 -18.51 18.57
CA VAL A 243 2.13 -18.96 19.13
C VAL A 243 2.21 -19.10 20.65
N ARG A 244 3.29 -19.71 21.18
CA ARG A 244 3.47 -19.89 22.63
C ARG A 244 3.51 -18.58 23.41
N ILE A 245 4.08 -17.53 22.83
CA ILE A 245 4.18 -16.21 23.47
C ILE A 245 2.82 -15.48 23.47
N ALA A 246 2.01 -15.73 22.45
CA ALA A 246 0.82 -14.95 22.16
C ALA A 246 -0.32 -15.18 23.18
N ASP A 247 -1.11 -14.13 23.42
CA ASP A 247 -2.37 -14.23 24.18
C ASP A 247 -3.51 -14.67 23.23
N LEU A 248 -3.58 -15.98 22.98
CA LEU A 248 -4.60 -16.60 22.14
C LEU A 248 -5.68 -17.27 22.99
N ARG A 249 -6.94 -16.93 22.71
CA ARG A 249 -8.11 -17.53 23.38
C ARG A 249 -8.81 -18.58 22.52
N ALA A 250 -8.75 -18.42 21.20
CA ALA A 250 -9.21 -19.40 20.24
C ALA A 250 -8.12 -20.47 20.03
N PRO A 251 -8.51 -21.70 19.69
CA PRO A 251 -7.56 -22.78 19.51
C PRO A 251 -6.68 -22.60 18.28
N VAL A 252 -5.48 -23.15 18.35
CA VAL A 252 -4.50 -23.21 17.26
C VAL A 252 -4.76 -24.48 16.45
N VAL A 253 -4.71 -24.36 15.14
CA VAL A 253 -4.80 -25.49 14.21
C VAL A 253 -3.38 -25.95 13.91
N ASP A 254 -2.99 -27.09 14.48
CA ASP A 254 -1.68 -27.70 14.25
C ASP A 254 -1.77 -28.77 13.16
N ALA A 255 -1.19 -28.49 12.00
CA ALA A 255 -0.99 -29.44 10.91
C ALA A 255 0.49 -29.72 10.65
N THR A 256 1.39 -29.26 11.53
CA THR A 256 2.85 -29.29 11.31
C THR A 256 3.44 -30.69 11.37
N GLY A 257 2.76 -31.62 12.04
CA GLY A 257 3.28 -32.97 12.29
C GLY A 257 4.46 -33.04 13.27
N ARG A 258 4.83 -31.94 13.93
CA ARG A 258 6.04 -31.84 14.79
C ARG A 258 5.87 -32.43 16.20
N PHE A 259 4.64 -32.57 16.67
CA PHE A 259 4.34 -33.06 18.02
C PHE A 259 3.89 -34.52 18.01
N ASP A 260 4.18 -35.28 19.07
CA ASP A 260 3.74 -36.68 19.17
C ASP A 260 2.23 -36.80 19.40
N SER A 261 1.62 -35.86 20.12
CA SER A 261 0.19 -35.86 20.44
C SER A 261 -0.39 -34.44 20.48
N ALA A 262 -1.72 -34.31 20.35
CA ALA A 262 -2.39 -33.02 20.54
C ALA A 262 -2.16 -32.44 21.96
N ALA A 263 -1.99 -33.30 22.97
CA ALA A 263 -1.68 -32.88 24.34
C ALA A 263 -0.27 -32.28 24.44
N ALA A 264 0.73 -32.95 23.84
CA ALA A 264 2.09 -32.43 23.77
C ALA A 264 2.14 -31.08 23.04
N ALA A 265 1.39 -30.92 21.95
CA ALA A 265 1.25 -29.65 21.25
C ALA A 265 0.62 -28.57 22.14
N ALA A 266 -0.47 -28.87 22.84
CA ALA A 266 -1.14 -27.92 23.72
C ALA A 266 -0.26 -27.46 24.89
N ASP A 267 0.57 -28.35 25.44
CA ASP A 267 1.49 -28.02 26.53
C ASP A 267 2.69 -27.20 26.04
N ALA A 268 3.27 -27.58 24.89
CA ALA A 268 4.38 -26.87 24.26
C ALA A 268 3.96 -25.50 23.70
N LEU A 269 2.73 -25.34 23.24
CA LEU A 269 2.22 -24.05 22.73
C LEU A 269 1.53 -23.22 23.80
N ASP A 270 1.36 -23.76 25.01
CA ASP A 270 0.55 -23.16 26.08
C ASP A 270 -0.83 -22.65 25.61
N ALA A 271 -1.41 -23.31 24.60
CA ALA A 271 -2.66 -22.91 23.95
C ALA A 271 -3.61 -24.11 23.79
N ALA A 272 -4.88 -23.84 23.51
CA ALA A 272 -5.76 -24.90 23.04
C ALA A 272 -5.37 -25.30 21.61
N VAL A 273 -5.29 -26.60 21.31
CA VAL A 273 -4.82 -27.11 20.01
C VAL A 273 -5.82 -28.09 19.40
N ILE A 274 -6.15 -27.87 18.13
CA ILE A 274 -6.80 -28.83 17.27
C ILE A 274 -5.74 -29.35 16.30
N ARG A 275 -5.38 -30.61 16.42
CA ARG A 275 -4.39 -31.27 15.58
C ARG A 275 -5.06 -31.95 14.39
N LEU A 276 -4.45 -31.81 13.21
CA LEU A 276 -4.87 -32.41 11.94
C LEU A 276 -3.82 -33.32 11.33
#